data_AF-A0A1G3U6P5-F1
#
_entry.id   AF-A0A1G3U6P5-F1
#
_cell.length_a   1.000
_cell.length_b   1.000
_cell.length_c   1.000
_cell.angle_alpha   90.00
_cell.angle_beta   90.00
_cell.angle_gamma   90.00
#
_symmetry.space_group_name_H-M   'P 1'
#
loop_
_entity.id
_entity.type
_entity.pdbx_description
1 polymer ?
#
loop_
_entity_poly.entity_id
_entity_poly.type
_entity_poly.pdbx_seq_one_letter_code
_entity_poly.pdbx_strand_id
1 'polypeptide(L)'
;MPSTKNLSAMIRGTEQPDSSDKRQTDGVSCFYCHQISKVHHAKTQNINFSSATSDDKPTMFGNLKNPDSSDKHHAENNEIYKNSEVCMGCHSHKENSHGFEVCNTKNEHDTRSDCIGCHMPKAAGGNEKFNKRGRDEYATHKFLGIRSDEMIKKTVKLELAYKENSIELTIVNKMGHSIITHPMRLKFAKTVVRRGGNVIWSNFTESPIEDKEATFIIAFKDAEDKPSMPHTAVGYKINQNLKAMSSKVIKYNVPNLQKGDEIESTWISYVVNPQIAKKLEITTKEVIEPYIGVKESIVVR
;
A
#
# COMPACT_ATOMS: atom_id res chain seq x y z
N MET A 1 -13.66 -11.87 3.53
CA MET A 1 -13.52 -12.62 4.79
C MET A 1 -12.93 -13.97 4.47
N PRO A 2 -11.60 -14.12 4.53
CA PRO A 2 -10.98 -15.34 4.07
C PRO A 2 -11.22 -16.55 5.02
N SER A 3 -11.83 -16.35 6.19
CA SER A 3 -12.27 -17.38 7.15
C SER A 3 -13.70 -17.89 6.98
N THR A 4 -14.46 -17.42 5.99
CA THR A 4 -15.85 -17.88 5.82
C THR A 4 -15.93 -19.28 5.20
N LYS A 5 -17.02 -20.01 5.49
CA LYS A 5 -17.31 -21.32 4.88
C LYS A 5 -17.73 -21.20 3.40
N ASN A 6 -18.41 -20.12 3.03
CA ASN A 6 -18.90 -19.85 1.67
C ASN A 6 -17.94 -18.97 0.83
N LEU A 7 -16.62 -19.06 1.07
CA LEU A 7 -15.64 -18.10 0.53
C LEU A 7 -15.69 -18.00 -0.99
N SER A 8 -15.85 -19.15 -1.66
CA SER A 8 -15.98 -19.23 -3.12
C SER A 8 -17.20 -18.48 -3.64
N ALA A 9 -18.35 -18.57 -2.97
CA ALA A 9 -19.59 -17.91 -3.36
C ALA A 9 -19.48 -16.38 -3.20
N MET A 10 -18.92 -15.92 -2.08
CA MET A 10 -18.67 -14.50 -1.86
C MET A 10 -17.65 -13.91 -2.86
N ILE A 11 -16.57 -14.65 -3.17
CA ILE A 11 -15.58 -14.21 -4.18
C ILE A 11 -16.24 -14.06 -5.56
N ARG A 12 -17.21 -14.91 -5.89
CA ARG A 12 -17.98 -14.87 -7.14
C ARG A 12 -19.13 -13.86 -7.10
N GLY A 13 -19.40 -13.25 -5.95
CA GLY A 13 -20.53 -12.33 -5.76
C GLY A 13 -21.89 -13.00 -5.83
N THR A 14 -21.96 -14.34 -5.71
CA THR A 14 -23.24 -15.07 -5.71
C THR A 14 -23.91 -15.07 -4.34
N GLU A 15 -23.15 -14.72 -3.28
CA GLU A 15 -23.64 -14.56 -1.91
C GLU A 15 -23.06 -13.29 -1.30
N GLN A 16 -23.82 -12.64 -0.42
CA GLN A 16 -23.37 -11.50 0.37
C GLN A 16 -22.83 -11.97 1.72
N PRO A 17 -21.87 -11.24 2.33
CA PRO A 17 -21.46 -11.50 3.71
C PRO A 17 -22.66 -11.38 4.66
N ASP A 18 -22.86 -12.38 5.51
CA ASP A 18 -23.83 -12.33 6.60
C ASP A 18 -23.28 -11.45 7.73
N SER A 19 -23.92 -10.29 7.93
CA SER A 19 -23.55 -9.33 8.98
C SER A 19 -23.66 -9.88 10.42
N SER A 20 -24.36 -11.00 10.61
CA SER A 20 -24.50 -11.67 11.91
C SER A 20 -23.45 -12.75 12.16
N ASP A 21 -22.75 -13.22 11.11
CA ASP A 21 -21.69 -14.23 11.22
C ASP A 21 -20.34 -13.56 11.45
N LYS A 22 -19.80 -13.71 12.67
CA LYS A 22 -18.49 -13.14 13.04
C LYS A 22 -17.35 -13.57 12.13
N ARG A 23 -17.36 -14.80 11.61
CA ARG A 23 -16.34 -15.27 10.66
C ARG A 23 -16.40 -14.53 9.33
N GLN A 24 -17.57 -13.97 9.03
CA GLN A 24 -17.88 -13.12 7.88
C GLN A 24 -17.86 -11.63 8.22
N THR A 25 -17.47 -11.22 9.43
CA THR A 25 -17.26 -9.80 9.78
C THR A 25 -15.85 -9.49 10.33
N ASP A 26 -15.08 -10.49 10.78
CA ASP A 26 -13.76 -10.31 11.43
C ASP A 26 -12.59 -9.95 10.49
N GLY A 27 -12.80 -9.85 9.18
CA GLY A 27 -11.75 -9.54 8.21
C GLY A 27 -10.63 -10.60 8.20
N VAL A 28 -9.38 -10.16 8.35
CA VAL A 28 -8.20 -11.04 8.50
C VAL A 28 -7.92 -11.22 9.99
N SER A 29 -8.35 -12.35 10.55
CA SER A 29 -8.15 -12.65 11.97
C SER A 29 -6.80 -13.33 12.24
N CYS A 30 -6.35 -13.30 13.50
CA CYS A 30 -5.19 -14.07 13.94
C CYS A 30 -5.34 -15.55 13.59
N PHE A 31 -6.54 -16.10 13.80
CA PHE A 31 -6.88 -17.49 13.48
C PHE A 31 -6.69 -17.80 12.00
N TYR A 32 -7.19 -16.95 11.10
CA TYR A 32 -7.02 -17.17 9.67
C TYR A 32 -5.55 -17.06 9.27
N CYS A 33 -4.90 -15.95 9.62
CA CYS A 33 -3.55 -15.65 9.18
C CYS A 33 -2.57 -16.71 9.66
N HIS A 34 -2.58 -17.04 10.95
CA HIS A 34 -1.67 -18.01 11.53
C HIS A 34 -2.05 -19.47 11.23
N GLN A 35 -3.09 -19.75 10.47
CA GLN A 35 -3.35 -21.11 9.97
C GLN A 35 -2.83 -21.34 8.55
N ILE A 36 -2.29 -20.30 7.90
CA ILE A 36 -1.74 -20.46 6.56
C ILE A 36 -0.51 -21.36 6.67
N SER A 37 -0.62 -22.56 6.11
CA SER A 37 0.43 -23.58 6.09
C SER A 37 1.32 -23.43 4.85
N LYS A 38 0.73 -22.99 3.74
CA LYS A 38 1.43 -22.72 2.47
C LYS A 38 0.63 -21.76 1.60
N VAL A 39 1.34 -21.11 0.69
CA VAL A 39 0.78 -20.32 -0.39
C VAL A 39 0.96 -21.09 -1.69
N HIS A 40 -0.13 -21.23 -2.45
CA HIS A 40 -0.09 -21.83 -3.78
C HIS A 40 -0.20 -20.73 -4.84
N HIS A 41 0.75 -20.73 -5.76
CA HIS A 41 0.78 -19.78 -6.87
C HIS A 41 -0.16 -20.24 -7.98
N ALA A 42 -1.29 -19.55 -8.14
CA ALA A 42 -2.21 -19.78 -9.24
C ALA A 42 -2.23 -18.60 -10.21
N LYS A 43 -2.80 -18.83 -11.39
CA LYS A 43 -2.86 -17.83 -12.46
C LYS A 43 -3.64 -16.58 -12.05
N THR A 44 -4.88 -16.73 -11.59
CA THR A 44 -5.76 -15.59 -11.30
C THR A 44 -5.37 -14.83 -10.03
N GLN A 45 -4.99 -15.54 -8.97
CA GLN A 45 -4.54 -15.00 -7.69
C GLN A 45 -3.90 -16.15 -6.90
N ASN A 46 -2.99 -15.86 -5.97
CA ASN A 46 -2.47 -16.90 -5.09
C ASN A 46 -3.56 -17.41 -4.12
N ILE A 47 -3.35 -18.62 -3.59
CA ILE A 47 -4.30 -19.31 -2.72
C ILE A 47 -3.61 -19.68 -1.41
N ASN A 48 -4.17 -19.24 -0.29
CA ASN A 48 -3.76 -19.64 1.05
C ASN A 48 -4.38 -20.99 1.43
N PHE A 49 -3.54 -21.95 1.83
CA PHE A 49 -4.00 -23.22 2.38
C PHE A 49 -3.97 -23.17 3.90
N SER A 50 -5.14 -23.34 4.52
CA SER A 50 -5.27 -23.43 5.98
C SER A 50 -4.96 -24.86 6.46
N SER A 51 -4.26 -24.99 7.59
CA SER A 51 -4.11 -26.24 8.34
C SER A 51 -5.32 -26.57 9.23
N ALA A 52 -6.38 -25.74 9.22
CA ALA A 52 -7.56 -25.97 10.04
C ALA A 52 -8.21 -27.31 9.69
N THR A 53 -8.14 -28.26 10.62
CA THR A 53 -8.96 -29.47 10.60
C THR A 53 -10.21 -29.27 11.47
N SER A 54 -11.16 -30.19 11.40
CA SER A 54 -12.34 -30.21 12.25
C SER A 54 -12.06 -30.59 13.71
N ASP A 55 -10.81 -30.94 14.05
CA ASP A 55 -10.44 -31.41 15.38
C ASP A 55 -10.24 -30.26 16.38
N ASP A 56 -10.37 -30.57 17.68
CA ASP A 56 -10.50 -29.61 18.77
C ASP A 56 -9.28 -28.72 19.04
N LYS A 57 -8.11 -29.01 18.44
CA LYS A 57 -6.88 -28.24 18.67
C LYS A 57 -6.18 -27.81 17.37
N PRO A 58 -6.38 -26.57 16.90
CA PRO A 58 -5.79 -26.10 15.65
C PRO A 58 -4.27 -25.92 15.75
N THR A 59 -3.56 -26.05 14.62
CA THR A 59 -2.15 -25.66 14.52
C THR A 59 -1.99 -24.23 14.04
N MET A 60 -1.28 -23.42 14.83
CA MET A 60 -0.97 -22.02 14.55
C MET A 60 0.51 -21.88 14.18
N PHE A 61 0.80 -21.28 13.03
CA PHE A 61 2.13 -21.07 12.51
C PHE A 61 2.64 -19.66 12.78
N GLY A 62 3.95 -19.52 12.91
CA GLY A 62 4.60 -18.22 12.96
C GLY A 62 6.10 -18.33 12.67
N ASN A 63 6.82 -17.23 12.89
CA ASN A 63 8.27 -17.18 12.67
C ASN A 63 9.11 -17.64 13.88
N LEU A 64 8.48 -17.91 15.03
CA LEU A 64 9.17 -18.32 16.26
C LEU A 64 9.85 -19.68 16.09
N LYS A 65 11.17 -19.76 16.27
CA LYS A 65 11.94 -21.01 16.11
C LYS A 65 11.46 -22.11 17.07
N ASN A 66 11.24 -21.75 18.32
CA ASN A 66 10.77 -22.64 19.37
C ASN A 66 9.54 -21.99 20.03
N PRO A 67 8.33 -22.17 19.47
CA PRO A 67 7.12 -21.64 20.07
C PRO A 67 6.84 -22.34 21.41
N ASP A 68 6.10 -21.66 22.28
CA ASP A 68 5.68 -22.23 23.56
C ASP A 68 4.52 -23.20 23.40
N SER A 69 4.43 -24.15 24.33
CA SER A 69 3.28 -25.04 24.41
C SER A 69 2.05 -24.25 24.89
N SER A 70 0.92 -24.54 24.25
CA SER A 70 -0.40 -24.00 24.60
C SER A 70 -1.35 -25.17 24.77
N ASP A 71 -2.27 -25.07 25.72
CA ASP A 71 -3.36 -26.05 25.87
C ASP A 71 -4.44 -25.84 24.80
N LYS A 72 -4.59 -24.62 24.27
CA LYS A 72 -5.65 -24.22 23.32
C LYS A 72 -5.35 -24.50 21.84
N HIS A 73 -4.08 -24.49 21.44
CA HIS A 73 -3.68 -24.73 20.05
C HIS A 73 -2.26 -25.31 20.00
N HIS A 74 -1.92 -25.99 18.92
CA HIS A 74 -0.52 -26.29 18.60
C HIS A 74 0.15 -25.02 18.05
N ALA A 75 1.45 -24.89 18.24
CA ALA A 75 2.22 -23.78 17.73
C ALA A 75 3.45 -24.31 17.01
N GLU A 76 3.63 -23.92 15.75
CA GLU A 76 4.69 -24.42 14.89
C GLU A 76 5.41 -23.28 14.16
N ASN A 77 6.68 -23.51 13.84
CA ASN A 77 7.43 -22.61 12.97
C ASN A 77 7.05 -22.86 11.51
N ASN A 78 6.96 -21.80 10.70
CA ASN A 78 6.85 -21.94 9.25
C ASN A 78 7.64 -20.84 8.54
N GLU A 79 8.39 -21.23 7.50
CA GLU A 79 9.30 -20.36 6.76
C GLU A 79 8.57 -19.21 6.03
N ILE A 80 7.32 -19.43 5.60
CA ILE A 80 6.55 -18.39 4.88
C ILE A 80 6.27 -17.14 5.72
N TYR A 81 6.37 -17.25 7.05
CA TYR A 81 6.23 -16.12 7.99
C TYR A 81 7.55 -15.38 8.24
N LYS A 82 8.67 -15.89 7.72
CA LYS A 82 10.00 -15.27 7.84
C LYS A 82 10.36 -14.45 6.61
N ASN A 83 9.90 -14.87 5.44
CA ASN A 83 10.29 -14.31 4.15
C ASN A 83 9.16 -13.53 3.46
N SER A 84 8.12 -13.14 4.19
CA SER A 84 6.94 -12.41 3.67
C SER A 84 6.05 -13.18 2.68
N GLU A 85 6.33 -14.45 2.37
CA GLU A 85 5.53 -15.25 1.45
C GLU A 85 4.07 -15.39 1.93
N VAL A 86 3.84 -15.43 3.25
CA VAL A 86 2.48 -15.45 3.83
C VAL A 86 1.59 -14.28 3.35
N CYS A 87 2.19 -13.12 3.06
CA CYS A 87 1.48 -11.96 2.54
C CYS A 87 1.03 -12.16 1.08
N MET A 88 1.80 -12.95 0.32
CA MET A 88 1.64 -13.14 -1.12
C MET A 88 0.40 -13.96 -1.47
N GLY A 89 -0.22 -14.66 -0.51
CA GLY A 89 -1.52 -15.27 -0.72
C GLY A 89 -2.63 -14.27 -1.08
N CYS A 90 -2.53 -13.05 -0.55
CA CYS A 90 -3.52 -11.98 -0.79
C CYS A 90 -2.94 -10.82 -1.60
N HIS A 91 -1.64 -10.53 -1.46
CA HIS A 91 -1.01 -9.34 -2.02
C HIS A 91 -0.20 -9.57 -3.29
N SER A 92 -0.17 -10.80 -3.85
CA SER A 92 0.58 -11.08 -5.07
C SER A 92 0.01 -10.34 -6.29
N HIS A 93 -1.17 -10.72 -6.73
CA HIS A 93 -1.81 -10.26 -7.95
C HIS A 93 -3.26 -10.70 -7.98
N LYS A 94 -4.04 -10.05 -8.84
CA LYS A 94 -5.42 -10.42 -9.15
C LYS A 94 -5.71 -10.18 -10.63
N GLU A 95 -6.06 -11.24 -11.35
CA GLU A 95 -6.67 -11.15 -12.68
C GLU A 95 -8.20 -11.02 -12.56
N ASN A 96 -8.81 -10.28 -13.48
CA ASN A 96 -10.26 -10.27 -13.67
C ASN A 96 -10.70 -11.38 -14.66
N SER A 97 -11.99 -11.42 -15.02
CA SER A 97 -12.55 -12.41 -15.95
C SER A 97 -11.98 -12.34 -17.38
N HIS A 98 -11.32 -11.23 -17.73
CA HIS A 98 -10.65 -11.05 -19.02
C HIS A 98 -9.16 -11.44 -18.98
N GLY A 99 -8.67 -11.94 -17.84
CA GLY A 99 -7.24 -12.26 -17.65
C GLY A 99 -6.36 -11.02 -17.49
N PHE A 100 -6.95 -9.84 -17.27
CA PHE A 100 -6.20 -8.61 -17.04
C PHE A 100 -5.87 -8.45 -15.55
N GLU A 101 -4.60 -8.20 -15.23
CA GLU A 101 -4.13 -7.96 -13.86
C GLU A 101 -4.57 -6.59 -13.36
N VAL A 102 -5.52 -6.57 -12.41
CA VAL A 102 -6.08 -5.34 -11.82
C VAL A 102 -5.33 -4.88 -10.56
N CYS A 103 -4.48 -5.75 -10.03
CA CYS A 103 -3.59 -5.50 -8.91
C CYS A 103 -2.38 -6.41 -9.09
N ASN A 104 -1.17 -5.91 -8.91
CA ASN A 104 0.05 -6.71 -8.96
C ASN A 104 1.14 -6.08 -8.08
N THR A 105 1.57 -6.82 -7.07
CA THR A 105 2.79 -6.56 -6.28
C THR A 105 3.82 -7.67 -6.48
N LYS A 106 3.42 -8.83 -7.02
CA LYS A 106 4.29 -9.98 -7.31
C LYS A 106 5.48 -9.62 -8.18
N ASN A 107 5.28 -8.79 -9.21
CA ASN A 107 6.35 -8.42 -10.14
C ASN A 107 7.43 -7.54 -9.49
N GLU A 108 7.15 -7.00 -8.30
CA GLU A 108 8.05 -6.18 -7.52
C GLU A 108 8.55 -6.94 -6.26
N HIS A 109 8.15 -8.21 -6.09
CA HIS A 109 8.61 -9.06 -5.00
C HIS A 109 9.91 -9.76 -5.40
N ASP A 110 11.05 -9.11 -5.13
CA ASP A 110 12.38 -9.69 -5.22
C ASP A 110 13.04 -9.80 -3.83
N THR A 111 14.33 -10.16 -3.78
CA THR A 111 15.09 -10.27 -2.53
C THR A 111 15.21 -8.98 -1.72
N ARG A 112 14.76 -7.84 -2.26
CA ARG A 112 14.76 -6.52 -1.63
C ARG A 112 13.41 -6.17 -0.99
N SER A 113 12.39 -7.01 -1.15
CA SER A 113 11.02 -6.76 -0.70
C SER A 113 10.75 -7.39 0.67
N ASP A 114 11.09 -6.65 1.74
CA ASP A 114 10.77 -7.02 3.11
C ASP A 114 9.42 -6.43 3.56
N CYS A 115 8.34 -7.14 3.26
CA CYS A 115 6.99 -6.72 3.64
C CYS A 115 6.87 -6.60 5.18
N ILE A 116 7.41 -7.58 5.91
CA ILE A 116 7.31 -7.66 7.36
C ILE A 116 8.11 -6.53 8.02
N GLY A 117 9.35 -6.28 7.63
CA GLY A 117 10.17 -5.23 8.23
C GLY A 117 9.58 -3.82 8.07
N CYS A 118 8.92 -3.54 6.94
CA CYS A 118 8.30 -2.23 6.70
C CYS A 118 6.88 -2.13 7.27
N HIS A 119 6.03 -3.13 7.06
CA HIS A 119 4.61 -3.07 7.42
C HIS A 119 4.34 -3.57 8.85
N MET A 120 5.23 -4.37 9.42
CA MET A 120 5.17 -4.93 10.77
C MET A 120 6.45 -4.59 11.55
N PRO A 121 6.81 -3.30 11.70
CA PRO A 121 8.06 -2.91 12.33
C PRO A 121 8.16 -3.49 13.73
N LYS A 122 9.39 -3.83 14.14
CA LYS A 122 9.63 -4.39 15.46
C LYS A 122 9.38 -3.36 16.56
N ALA A 123 8.84 -3.81 17.68
CA ALA A 123 8.70 -3.03 18.90
C ALA A 123 9.32 -3.77 20.08
N ALA A 124 9.76 -3.01 21.08
CA ALA A 124 10.31 -3.56 22.31
C ALA A 124 9.23 -4.31 23.12
N GLY A 125 9.66 -5.34 23.85
CA GLY A 125 8.85 -6.19 24.70
C GLY A 125 8.59 -7.58 24.11
N GLY A 126 8.05 -8.46 24.96
CA GLY A 126 7.58 -9.78 24.55
C GLY A 126 6.20 -9.69 23.88
N ASN A 127 5.90 -10.67 23.04
CA ASN A 127 4.59 -10.87 22.41
C ASN A 127 3.51 -11.43 23.36
N GLU A 128 3.85 -11.59 24.64
CA GLU A 128 3.04 -12.23 25.68
C GLU A 128 3.21 -11.49 27.02
N LYS A 129 2.19 -11.57 27.90
CA LYS A 129 2.24 -10.94 29.23
C LYS A 129 3.38 -11.49 30.10
N PHE A 130 3.72 -12.77 29.93
CA PHE A 130 4.81 -13.43 30.63
C PHE A 130 5.81 -13.93 29.61
N ASN A 131 6.88 -13.16 29.44
CA ASN A 131 7.94 -13.45 28.49
C ASN A 131 8.84 -14.60 28.98
N LYS A 132 8.33 -15.84 28.93
CA LYS A 132 9.00 -17.03 29.48
C LYS A 132 10.37 -17.28 28.85
N ARG A 133 10.62 -16.73 27.67
CA ARG A 133 11.84 -16.94 26.89
C ARG A 133 12.72 -15.70 26.73
N GLY A 134 12.43 -14.60 27.45
CA GLY A 134 13.25 -13.39 27.38
C GLY A 134 13.34 -12.78 25.97
N ARG A 135 12.24 -12.81 25.20
CA ARG A 135 12.13 -12.12 23.90
C ARG A 135 11.98 -10.61 24.10
N ASP A 136 12.97 -9.84 23.69
CA ASP A 136 12.98 -8.40 23.94
C ASP A 136 12.32 -7.56 22.83
N GLU A 137 11.97 -8.21 21.72
CA GLU A 137 11.29 -7.58 20.58
C GLU A 137 10.26 -8.51 19.93
N TYR A 138 9.25 -7.91 19.30
CA TYR A 138 8.26 -8.60 18.47
C TYR A 138 7.90 -7.79 17.23
N ALA A 139 7.52 -8.47 16.14
CA ALA A 139 6.96 -7.83 14.95
C ALA A 139 5.54 -7.33 15.25
N THR A 140 5.30 -6.04 15.09
CA THR A 140 3.98 -5.47 15.40
C THR A 140 2.93 -5.90 14.38
N HIS A 141 1.71 -6.15 14.82
CA HIS A 141 0.58 -6.42 13.93
C HIS A 141 -0.14 -5.13 13.53
N LYS A 142 0.60 -4.02 13.42
CA LYS A 142 0.05 -2.70 13.04
C LYS A 142 -0.25 -2.60 11.55
N PHE A 143 0.42 -3.41 10.72
CA PHE A 143 0.26 -3.44 9.25
C PHE A 143 0.24 -2.02 8.65
N LEU A 144 1.29 -1.26 8.96
CA LEU A 144 1.38 0.14 8.55
C LEU A 144 1.21 0.26 7.04
N GLY A 145 0.63 1.36 6.55
CA GLY A 145 0.40 1.55 5.13
C GLY A 145 0.01 2.98 4.83
N ILE A 146 -0.79 3.20 3.79
CA ILE A 146 -1.24 4.55 3.43
C ILE A 146 -2.03 5.25 4.53
N ARG A 147 -2.66 4.50 5.44
CA ARG A 147 -3.42 5.05 6.58
C ARG A 147 -2.55 5.33 7.82
N SER A 148 -1.24 5.49 7.65
CA SER A 148 -0.29 5.78 8.71
C SER A 148 0.56 6.98 8.33
N ASP A 149 0.45 8.06 9.11
CA ASP A 149 1.29 9.26 8.94
C ASP A 149 2.78 8.93 9.04
N GLU A 150 3.14 8.02 9.96
CA GLU A 150 4.52 7.58 10.14
C GLU A 150 5.05 6.91 8.86
N MET A 151 4.24 6.04 8.25
CA MET A 151 4.68 5.33 7.05
C MET A 151 4.70 6.24 5.83
N ILE A 152 3.69 7.10 5.65
CA ILE A 152 3.61 8.00 4.50
C ILE A 152 4.79 8.98 4.46
N LYS A 153 5.27 9.46 5.61
CA LYS A 153 6.49 10.29 5.72
C LYS A 153 7.78 9.56 5.33
N LYS A 154 7.80 8.22 5.34
CA LYS A 154 8.99 7.39 5.02
C LYS A 154 8.97 6.80 3.61
N THR A 155 7.83 6.83 2.92
CA THR A 155 7.63 6.11 1.64
C THR A 155 8.40 6.68 0.45
N VAL A 156 8.66 7.99 0.44
CA VAL A 156 9.45 8.65 -0.61
C VAL A 156 10.48 9.60 0.02
N LYS A 157 11.54 9.87 -0.72
CA LYS A 157 12.43 11.01 -0.47
C LYS A 157 12.16 12.07 -1.55
N LEU A 158 12.05 13.32 -1.14
CA LEU A 158 12.04 14.47 -2.04
C LEU A 158 13.38 15.18 -1.93
N GLU A 159 13.94 15.58 -3.06
CA GLU A 159 15.14 16.42 -3.11
C GLU A 159 14.84 17.58 -4.05
N LEU A 160 15.23 18.78 -3.62
CA LEU A 160 15.06 19.99 -4.39
C LEU A 160 16.42 20.56 -4.76
N ALA A 161 16.55 20.98 -6.01
CA ALA A 161 17.64 21.82 -6.49
C ALA A 161 17.05 22.94 -7.34
N TYR A 162 17.82 24.01 -7.52
CA TYR A 162 17.46 25.07 -8.46
C TYR A 162 18.70 25.58 -9.18
N LYS A 163 18.48 26.12 -10.38
CA LYS A 163 19.47 26.84 -11.16
C LYS A 163 18.76 27.92 -11.97
N GLU A 164 19.12 29.18 -11.77
CA GLU A 164 18.47 30.32 -12.40
C GLU A 164 16.94 30.28 -12.16
N ASN A 165 16.14 30.19 -13.22
CA ASN A 165 14.68 30.08 -13.16
C ASN A 165 14.17 28.62 -13.20
N SER A 166 15.08 27.64 -13.14
CA SER A 166 14.72 26.21 -13.17
C SER A 166 14.75 25.62 -11.77
N ILE A 167 13.71 24.84 -11.44
CA ILE A 167 13.64 24.01 -10.24
C ILE A 167 13.71 22.55 -10.69
N GLU A 168 14.52 21.75 -10.00
CA GLU A 168 14.56 20.29 -10.18
C GLU A 168 14.02 19.62 -8.90
N LEU A 169 12.99 18.79 -9.08
CA LEU A 169 12.45 17.91 -8.05
C LEU A 169 12.86 16.48 -8.36
N THR A 170 13.61 15.86 -7.45
CA THR A 170 13.84 14.41 -7.48
C THR A 170 12.89 13.73 -6.51
N ILE A 171 12.09 12.79 -7.02
CA ILE A 171 11.22 11.91 -6.23
C ILE A 171 11.87 10.53 -6.23
N VAL A 172 12.27 10.03 -5.06
CA VAL A 172 12.83 8.69 -4.89
C VAL A 172 11.81 7.80 -4.19
N ASN A 173 11.35 6.75 -4.86
CA ASN A 173 10.54 5.71 -4.24
C ASN A 173 11.42 4.85 -3.33
N LYS A 174 11.14 4.84 -2.02
CA LYS A 174 11.88 4.03 -1.04
C LYS A 174 11.23 2.67 -0.75
N MET A 175 10.11 2.38 -1.39
CA MET A 175 9.37 1.14 -1.19
C MET A 175 9.93 0.01 -2.06
N GLY A 176 9.84 -1.23 -1.57
CA GLY A 176 10.12 -2.45 -2.32
C GLY A 176 9.05 -2.78 -3.38
N HIS A 177 8.06 -1.91 -3.56
CA HIS A 177 7.05 -2.03 -4.61
C HIS A 177 6.81 -0.67 -5.26
N SER A 178 6.11 -0.69 -6.39
CA SER A 178 5.67 0.53 -7.07
C SER A 178 4.83 1.45 -6.15
N ILE A 179 4.82 2.75 -6.44
CA ILE A 179 4.11 3.76 -5.64
C ILE A 179 2.60 3.47 -5.56
N ILE A 180 1.99 3.04 -6.66
CA ILE A 180 0.58 2.66 -6.75
C ILE A 180 0.50 1.14 -6.91
N THR A 181 0.00 0.46 -5.88
CA THR A 181 -0.30 -0.98 -5.90
C THR A 181 -1.81 -1.27 -5.98
N HIS A 182 -2.65 -0.26 -5.77
CA HIS A 182 -4.11 -0.37 -5.84
C HIS A 182 -4.68 0.76 -6.71
N PRO A 183 -5.57 0.47 -7.68
CA PRO A 183 -5.96 1.42 -8.73
C PRO A 183 -6.73 2.64 -8.23
N MET A 184 -7.40 2.55 -7.07
CA MET A 184 -8.12 3.69 -6.49
C MET A 184 -7.22 4.75 -5.83
N ARG A 185 -5.91 4.50 -5.71
CA ARG A 185 -4.98 5.41 -5.02
C ARG A 185 -4.63 6.59 -5.91
N LEU A 186 -4.41 7.75 -5.29
CA LEU A 186 -3.83 8.93 -5.93
C LEU A 186 -2.71 9.43 -5.04
N LYS A 187 -1.52 9.63 -5.61
CA LYS A 187 -0.38 10.21 -4.90
C LYS A 187 0.29 11.25 -5.78
N PHE A 188 0.81 12.32 -5.20
CA PHE A 188 1.50 13.35 -5.96
C PHE A 188 2.45 14.18 -5.09
N ALA A 189 3.40 14.85 -5.73
CA ALA A 189 4.18 15.91 -5.11
C ALA A 189 3.60 17.27 -5.52
N LYS A 190 3.28 18.11 -4.53
CA LYS A 190 2.90 19.51 -4.76
C LYS A 190 4.11 20.38 -4.49
N THR A 191 4.58 21.08 -5.53
CA THR A 191 5.72 22.00 -5.44
C THR A 191 5.23 23.43 -5.61
N VAL A 192 5.59 24.29 -4.68
CA VAL A 192 5.20 25.70 -4.66
C VAL A 192 6.42 26.58 -4.43
N VAL A 193 6.38 27.79 -4.99
CA VAL A 193 7.35 28.85 -4.68
C VAL A 193 6.62 29.94 -3.91
N ARG A 194 7.20 30.37 -2.79
CA ARG A 194 6.68 31.45 -1.95
C ARG A 194 7.62 32.64 -1.90
N ARG A 195 7.04 33.84 -1.97
CA ARG A 195 7.73 35.13 -1.76
C ARG A 195 6.96 35.93 -0.73
N GLY A 196 7.62 36.28 0.38
CA GLY A 196 6.96 36.99 1.48
C GLY A 196 5.73 36.26 2.03
N GLY A 197 5.75 34.91 2.04
CA GLY A 197 4.66 34.06 2.50
C GLY A 197 3.57 33.77 1.45
N ASN A 198 3.52 34.50 0.33
CA ASN A 198 2.52 34.29 -0.72
C ASN A 198 3.02 33.28 -1.76
N VAL A 199 2.16 32.36 -2.19
CA VAL A 199 2.45 31.44 -3.30
C VAL A 199 2.48 32.24 -4.61
N ILE A 200 3.64 32.32 -5.25
CA ILE A 200 3.83 33.00 -6.54
C ILE A 200 3.85 32.03 -7.72
N TRP A 201 4.09 30.74 -7.45
CA TRP A 201 4.07 29.67 -8.45
C TRP A 201 3.71 28.34 -7.79
N SER A 202 3.05 27.46 -8.54
CA SER A 202 2.68 26.11 -8.15
C SER A 202 2.73 25.20 -9.37
N ASN A 203 3.17 23.95 -9.21
CA ASN A 203 3.24 22.99 -10.32
C ASN A 203 1.87 22.64 -10.91
N PHE A 204 0.79 22.86 -10.16
CA PHE A 204 -0.59 22.84 -10.62
C PHE A 204 -1.46 23.78 -9.77
N THR A 205 -2.61 24.20 -10.31
CA THR A 205 -3.49 25.15 -9.61
C THR A 205 -4.66 24.43 -8.91
N GLU A 206 -5.44 23.65 -9.64
CA GLU A 206 -6.69 23.06 -9.16
C GLU A 206 -6.56 21.56 -8.89
N SER A 207 -5.88 20.84 -9.79
CA SER A 207 -5.84 19.39 -9.82
C SER A 207 -4.42 18.88 -10.06
N PRO A 208 -3.98 17.85 -9.29
CA PRO A 208 -2.66 17.26 -9.50
C PRO A 208 -2.47 16.71 -10.91
N ILE A 209 -3.55 16.34 -11.64
CA ILE A 209 -3.45 15.80 -13.00
C ILE A 209 -2.93 16.81 -14.04
N GLU A 210 -2.93 18.11 -13.71
CA GLU A 210 -2.27 19.14 -14.53
C GLU A 210 -0.76 18.88 -14.60
N ASP A 211 -0.16 18.41 -13.49
CA ASP A 211 1.21 17.93 -13.43
C ASP A 211 1.26 16.39 -13.45
N LYS A 212 1.20 15.84 -14.66
CA LYS A 212 1.32 14.39 -14.91
C LYS A 212 2.69 13.83 -14.50
N GLU A 213 3.71 14.69 -14.36
CA GLU A 213 5.04 14.22 -14.04
C GLU A 213 5.21 13.92 -12.56
N ALA A 214 4.60 14.74 -11.71
CA ALA A 214 4.59 14.61 -10.26
C ALA A 214 3.37 13.87 -9.71
N THR A 215 2.47 13.39 -10.57
CA THR A 215 1.25 12.68 -10.20
C THR A 215 1.34 11.19 -10.55
N PHE A 216 0.96 10.36 -9.58
CA PHE A 216 0.99 8.91 -9.67
C PHE A 216 -0.42 8.36 -9.51
N ILE A 217 -0.91 7.74 -10.58
CA ILE A 217 -2.26 7.24 -10.71
C ILE A 217 -2.31 6.10 -11.73
N ILE A 218 -3.19 5.14 -11.46
CA ILE A 218 -3.57 4.09 -12.39
C ILE A 218 -5.05 4.26 -12.74
N ALA A 219 -5.38 4.21 -14.03
CA ALA A 219 -6.76 4.13 -14.52
C ALA A 219 -6.85 3.04 -15.58
N PHE A 220 -7.92 2.24 -15.53
CA PHE A 220 -8.15 1.16 -16.48
C PHE A 220 -9.07 1.59 -17.61
N LYS A 221 -9.03 0.80 -18.70
CA LYS A 221 -9.95 0.90 -19.82
C LYS A 221 -10.67 -0.40 -20.11
N ASP A 222 -11.89 -0.28 -20.64
CA ASP A 222 -12.63 -1.40 -21.23
C ASP A 222 -12.23 -1.63 -22.70
N ALA A 223 -12.91 -2.58 -23.36
CA ALA A 223 -12.67 -2.93 -24.75
C ALA A 223 -12.99 -1.81 -25.75
N GLU A 224 -13.74 -0.80 -25.34
CA GLU A 224 -14.12 0.38 -26.13
C GLU A 224 -13.20 1.58 -25.84
N ASP A 225 -12.09 1.35 -25.13
CA ASP A 225 -11.12 2.38 -24.71
C ASP A 225 -11.69 3.44 -23.74
N LYS A 226 -12.83 3.16 -23.09
CA LYS A 226 -13.44 4.06 -22.08
C LYS A 226 -12.91 3.75 -20.67
N PRO A 227 -12.86 4.75 -19.75
CA PRO A 227 -12.47 4.51 -18.37
C PRO A 227 -13.34 3.44 -17.70
N SER A 228 -12.69 2.46 -17.07
CA SER A 228 -13.37 1.25 -16.61
C SER A 228 -13.03 0.87 -15.17
N MET A 229 -13.93 0.12 -14.56
CA MET A 229 -13.74 -0.49 -13.24
C MET A 229 -12.94 -1.80 -13.39
N PRO A 230 -12.29 -2.29 -12.32
CA PRO A 230 -11.46 -3.49 -12.40
C PRO A 230 -12.12 -4.72 -13.03
N HIS A 231 -13.42 -4.95 -12.79
CA HIS A 231 -14.11 -6.16 -13.25
C HIS A 231 -14.29 -6.24 -14.77
N THR A 232 -14.37 -5.11 -15.48
CA THR A 232 -14.54 -5.02 -16.95
C THR A 232 -13.30 -4.49 -17.66
N ALA A 233 -12.21 -4.24 -16.93
CA ALA A 233 -10.97 -3.73 -17.49
C ALA A 233 -10.31 -4.74 -18.43
N VAL A 234 -9.77 -4.28 -19.56
CA VAL A 234 -8.93 -5.10 -20.46
C VAL A 234 -7.52 -4.50 -20.64
N GLY A 235 -7.24 -3.36 -20.02
CA GLY A 235 -5.96 -2.69 -20.12
C GLY A 235 -5.87 -1.42 -19.28
N TYR A 236 -4.71 -0.77 -19.36
CA TYR A 236 -4.47 0.54 -18.77
C TYR A 236 -4.93 1.66 -19.72
N LYS A 237 -5.72 2.61 -19.21
CA LYS A 237 -5.92 3.93 -19.83
C LYS A 237 -4.80 4.88 -19.43
N ILE A 238 -4.43 4.84 -18.14
CA ILE A 238 -3.35 5.62 -17.54
C ILE A 238 -2.55 4.69 -16.63
N ASN A 239 -1.23 4.67 -16.78
CA ASN A 239 -0.33 4.00 -15.85
C ASN A 239 0.85 4.94 -15.55
N GLN A 240 0.59 5.91 -14.67
CA GLN A 240 1.59 6.85 -14.18
C GLN A 240 2.05 6.35 -12.82
N ASN A 241 3.15 5.59 -12.80
CA ASN A 241 3.65 4.97 -11.59
C ASN A 241 5.18 5.07 -11.53
N LEU A 242 5.74 4.94 -10.34
CA LEU A 242 7.18 4.86 -10.12
C LEU A 242 7.50 3.50 -9.53
N LYS A 243 8.40 2.75 -10.19
CA LYS A 243 8.77 1.38 -9.81
C LYS A 243 9.44 1.33 -8.44
N ALA A 244 9.50 0.15 -7.84
CA ALA A 244 10.24 -0.09 -6.60
C ALA A 244 11.67 0.49 -6.68
N MET A 245 12.11 1.12 -5.59
CA MET A 245 13.49 1.59 -5.41
C MET A 245 14.06 2.44 -6.57
N SER A 246 13.19 3.15 -7.30
CA SER A 246 13.56 3.98 -8.44
C SER A 246 13.34 5.46 -8.16
N SER A 247 13.95 6.32 -8.96
CA SER A 247 13.80 7.77 -8.86
C SER A 247 13.32 8.38 -10.17
N LYS A 248 12.70 9.55 -10.06
CA LYS A 248 12.33 10.40 -11.18
C LYS A 248 12.76 11.83 -10.88
N VAL A 249 13.33 12.49 -11.88
CA VAL A 249 13.66 13.93 -11.83
C VAL A 249 12.64 14.67 -12.69
N ILE A 250 12.09 15.76 -12.16
CA ILE A 250 11.11 16.61 -12.82
C ILE A 250 11.68 18.03 -12.83
N LYS A 251 11.62 18.70 -13.98
CA LYS A 251 12.14 20.05 -14.14
C LYS A 251 11.00 21.03 -14.36
N TYR A 252 10.97 22.09 -13.57
CA TYR A 252 10.01 23.17 -13.70
C TYR A 252 10.71 24.46 -14.08
N ASN A 253 10.13 25.20 -15.01
CA ASN A 253 10.54 26.57 -15.29
C ASN A 253 9.63 27.52 -14.52
N VAL A 254 10.21 28.31 -13.62
CA VAL A 254 9.51 29.28 -12.77
C VAL A 254 9.94 30.68 -13.20
N PRO A 255 9.03 31.47 -13.81
CA PRO A 255 9.35 32.83 -14.20
C PRO A 255 9.79 33.68 -13.00
N ASN A 256 10.93 34.37 -13.13
CA ASN A 256 11.43 35.36 -12.18
C ASN A 256 11.66 34.81 -10.76
N LEU A 257 12.39 33.71 -10.65
CA LEU A 257 12.87 33.22 -9.36
C LEU A 257 13.86 34.23 -8.78
N GLN A 258 13.65 34.66 -7.53
CA GLN A 258 14.44 35.71 -6.87
C GLN A 258 15.08 35.19 -5.60
N LYS A 259 16.19 35.83 -5.22
CA LYS A 259 16.82 35.61 -3.91
C LYS A 259 15.81 35.83 -2.79
N GLY A 260 15.75 34.87 -1.86
CA GLY A 260 14.80 34.86 -0.75
C GLY A 260 13.50 34.11 -1.04
N ASP A 261 13.25 33.69 -2.28
CA ASP A 261 12.11 32.81 -2.58
C ASP A 261 12.30 31.44 -1.92
N GLU A 262 11.24 30.91 -1.32
CA GLU A 262 11.20 29.58 -0.71
C GLU A 262 10.55 28.61 -1.69
N ILE A 263 11.26 27.54 -2.04
CA ILE A 263 10.76 26.43 -2.83
C ILE A 263 10.42 25.30 -1.87
N GLU A 264 9.17 24.84 -1.87
CA GLU A 264 8.70 23.75 -1.03
C GLU A 264 8.04 22.68 -1.89
N SER A 265 8.38 21.42 -1.66
CA SER A 265 7.68 20.26 -2.23
C SER A 265 7.13 19.37 -1.12
N THR A 266 5.86 19.00 -1.24
CA THR A 266 5.16 18.15 -0.26
C THR A 266 4.57 16.93 -0.95
N TRP A 267 4.85 15.74 -0.40
CA TRP A 267 4.22 14.50 -0.82
C TRP A 267 2.83 14.34 -0.23
N ILE A 268 1.84 14.04 -1.07
CA ILE A 268 0.43 13.91 -0.66
C ILE A 268 -0.13 12.58 -1.19
N SER A 269 -0.86 11.87 -0.34
CA SER A 269 -1.41 10.54 -0.65
C SER A 269 -2.88 10.44 -0.27
N TYR A 270 -3.73 10.01 -1.21
CA TYR A 270 -5.13 9.70 -0.98
C TYR A 270 -5.36 8.19 -0.96
N VAL A 271 -6.09 7.71 0.06
CA VAL A 271 -6.57 6.33 0.11
C VAL A 271 -7.51 6.08 -1.07
N VAL A 272 -8.48 6.94 -1.30
CA VAL A 272 -9.29 6.90 -2.52
C VAL A 272 -9.18 8.22 -3.22
N ASN A 273 -8.86 8.19 -4.52
CA ASN A 273 -8.88 9.35 -5.38
C ASN A 273 -10.22 10.10 -5.18
N PRO A 274 -10.20 11.41 -4.85
CA PRO A 274 -11.42 12.17 -4.57
C PRO A 274 -12.48 12.11 -5.66
N GLN A 275 -12.08 12.02 -6.94
CA GLN A 275 -13.04 11.87 -8.05
C GLN A 275 -13.76 10.52 -8.01
N ILE A 276 -13.02 9.45 -7.68
CA ILE A 276 -13.59 8.11 -7.52
C ILE A 276 -14.48 8.07 -6.28
N ALA A 277 -14.03 8.64 -5.15
CA ALA A 277 -14.81 8.72 -3.92
C ALA A 277 -16.15 9.43 -4.16
N LYS A 278 -16.14 10.58 -4.85
CA LYS A 278 -17.35 11.31 -5.22
C LYS A 278 -18.29 10.46 -6.10
N LYS A 279 -17.75 9.78 -7.11
CA LYS A 279 -18.54 8.93 -8.02
C LYS A 279 -19.20 7.74 -7.31
N LEU A 280 -18.54 7.22 -6.26
CA LEU A 280 -19.03 6.09 -5.46
C LEU A 280 -19.72 6.54 -4.16
N GLU A 281 -19.97 7.84 -4.00
CA GLU A 281 -20.64 8.42 -2.83
C GLU A 281 -19.96 8.04 -1.49
N ILE A 282 -18.64 7.86 -1.51
CA ILE A 282 -17.85 7.55 -0.31
C ILE A 282 -17.63 8.84 0.48
N THR A 283 -18.18 8.90 1.69
CA THR A 283 -18.12 10.07 2.57
C THR A 283 -17.26 9.85 3.83
N THR A 284 -16.73 8.64 4.04
CA THR A 284 -15.93 8.31 5.22
C THR A 284 -14.63 9.13 5.24
N LYS A 285 -14.48 9.97 6.28
CA LYS A 285 -13.38 10.93 6.46
C LYS A 285 -11.99 10.30 6.23
N GLU A 286 -11.69 9.19 6.90
CA GLU A 286 -10.42 8.45 6.80
C GLU A 286 -10.08 7.92 5.38
N VAL A 287 -11.07 7.90 4.49
CA VAL A 287 -10.93 7.39 3.11
C VAL A 287 -10.72 8.53 2.12
N ILE A 288 -11.33 9.68 2.38
CA ILE A 288 -11.39 10.81 1.46
C ILE A 288 -10.38 11.92 1.80
N GLU A 289 -9.89 11.98 3.04
CA GLU A 289 -8.86 12.95 3.41
C GLU A 289 -7.46 12.53 2.95
N PRO A 290 -6.61 13.51 2.60
CA PRO A 290 -5.22 13.23 2.24
C PRO A 290 -4.37 12.93 3.47
N TYR A 291 -3.45 11.99 3.31
CA TYR A 291 -2.31 11.81 4.20
C TYR A 291 -1.13 12.64 3.69
N ILE A 292 -0.59 13.48 4.58
CA ILE A 292 0.53 14.37 4.26
C ILE A 292 1.85 13.69 4.62
N GLY A 293 2.70 13.53 3.61
CA GLY A 293 3.99 12.86 3.72
C GLY A 293 5.15 13.81 3.97
N VAL A 294 6.30 13.43 3.42
CA VAL A 294 7.53 14.21 3.53
C VAL A 294 7.35 15.58 2.88
N LYS A 295 7.99 16.58 3.48
CA LYS A 295 8.11 17.93 2.98
C LYS A 295 9.58 18.26 2.89
N GLU A 296 9.99 18.83 1.77
CA GLU A 296 11.34 19.33 1.53
C GLU A 296 11.27 20.80 1.11
N SER A 297 12.19 21.63 1.61
CA SER A 297 12.20 23.05 1.31
C SER A 297 13.61 23.60 1.19
N ILE A 298 13.84 24.47 0.21
CA ILE A 298 15.09 25.21 0.03
C ILE A 298 14.80 26.69 -0.23
N VAL A 299 15.77 27.55 0.06
CA VAL A 299 15.67 28.99 -0.18
C VAL A 299 16.66 29.38 -1.26
N VAL A 300 16.20 30.20 -2.20
CA VAL A 300 17.01 30.76 -3.29
C VAL A 300 18.00 31.76 -2.70
N ARG A 301 19.29 31.50 -2.87
CA ARG A 301 20.42 32.27 -2.33
C ARG A 301 20.93 33.36 -3.26
#